data_AF-W7B9J9-F1
#
_entry.id   AF-W7B9J9-F1
#
_cell.length_a   1.000
_cell.length_b   1.000
_cell.length_c   1.000
_cell.angle_alpha   90.00
_cell.angle_beta   90.00
_cell.angle_gamma   90.00
#
_symmetry.space_group_name_H-M   'P 1'
#
loop_
_entity.id
_entity.type
_entity.pdbx_description
1 polymer ?
#
loop_
_entity_poly.entity_id
_entity_poly.type
_entity_poly.pdbx_seq_one_letter_code
_entity_poly.pdbx_strand_id
1 'polypeptide(L)' 'MQLNEAAVGDHVTITHLNVSSDLLKKRLLALGCVEGCELCIKQKGFFSWSLYFRNKGAAH' A
#
# COMPACT_ATOMS: atom_id res chain seq x y z
N MET A 1 -1.15 -12.09 -3.18
CA MET A 1 0.18 -11.47 -3.35
C MET A 1 0.37 -10.41 -2.30
N GLN A 2 1.57 -10.34 -1.72
CA GLN A 2 1.95 -9.33 -0.75
C GLN A 2 2.41 -8.05 -1.45
N LEU A 3 2.32 -6.91 -0.77
CA LEU A 3 2.74 -5.63 -1.31
C LEU A 3 4.23 -5.61 -1.72
N ASN A 4 5.06 -6.45 -1.10
CA ASN A 4 6.48 -6.57 -1.44
C ASN A 4 6.72 -7.30 -2.75
N GLU A 5 5.78 -8.12 -3.23
CA GLU A 5 5.95 -8.98 -4.40
C GLU A 5 5.60 -8.22 -5.69
N ALA A 6 4.79 -7.17 -5.57
CA ALA A 6 4.40 -6.34 -6.68
C ALA A 6 5.60 -5.57 -7.27
N ALA A 7 5.57 -5.39 -8.59
CA ALA A 7 6.60 -4.72 -9.36
C ALA A 7 6.35 -3.21 -9.40
N VAL A 8 7.42 -2.46 -9.71
CA VAL A 8 7.25 -1.02 -9.98
C VAL A 8 6.44 -0.86 -11.26
N GLY A 9 5.40 -0.03 -11.19
CA GLY A 9 4.43 0.14 -12.26
C GLY A 9 3.15 -0.66 -12.05
N ASP A 10 3.13 -1.63 -11.13
CA ASP A 10 1.92 -2.42 -10.88
C ASP A 10 0.85 -1.60 -10.16
N HIS A 11 -0.39 -1.92 -10.54
CA HIS A 11 -1.61 -1.46 -9.90
C HIS A 11 -2.17 -2.62 -9.09
N VAL A 12 -2.15 -2.47 -7.77
CA VAL A 12 -2.62 -3.50 -6.84
C VAL A 12 -3.73 -2.95 -5.96
N THR A 13 -4.81 -3.70 -5.83
CA THR A 13 -5.91 -3.36 -4.93
C THR A 13 -5.66 -4.01 -3.57
N ILE A 14 -5.83 -3.24 -2.49
CA ILE A 14 -5.78 -3.78 -1.13
C ILE A 14 -7.04 -4.62 -0.92
N THR A 15 -6.91 -5.95 -0.88
CA THR A 15 -8.03 -6.85 -0.57
C THR A 15 -8.13 -7.14 0.91
N HIS A 16 -6.99 -7.25 1.59
CA HIS A 16 -6.93 -7.46 3.03
C HIS A 16 -5.71 -6.80 3.65
N LEU A 17 -5.92 -6.12 4.78
CA LEU A 17 -4.84 -5.44 5.52
C LEU A 17 -4.49 -6.21 6.80
N ASN A 18 -3.68 -7.27 6.64
CA ASN A 18 -3.23 -8.12 7.74
C ASN A 18 -1.94 -7.57 8.37
N VAL A 19 -2.08 -6.66 9.33
CA VAL A 19 -0.97 -6.02 10.04
C VAL A 19 -1.08 -6.31 11.53
N SER A 20 -0.05 -6.92 12.12
CA SER A 20 -0.01 -7.32 13.53
C SER A 20 0.14 -6.15 14.51
N SER A 21 0.59 -4.99 14.05
CA SER A 21 0.77 -3.78 14.87
C SER A 21 -0.39 -2.81 14.68
N ASP A 22 -1.12 -2.53 15.77
CA ASP A 22 -2.21 -1.55 15.77
C ASP A 22 -1.76 -0.15 15.38
N LEU A 23 -0.54 0.25 15.74
CA LEU A 23 0.00 1.56 15.40
C LEU A 23 0.25 1.69 13.89
N LEU A 24 0.81 0.65 13.27
CA LEU A 24 1.02 0.61 11.83
C LEU A 24 -0.32 0.57 11.09
N LYS A 25 -1.30 -0.20 11.58
CA LYS A 25 -2.65 -0.25 11.03
C LYS A 25 -3.29 1.14 11.02
N LYS A 26 -3.26 1.86 12.15
CA LYS A 26 -3.78 3.25 12.24
C LYS A 26 -3.09 4.21 11.28
N ARG A 27 -1.77 4.11 11.12
CA ARG A 27 -1.01 4.94 10.17
C ARG A 27 -1.38 4.65 8.72
N LEU A 28 -1.49 3.37 8.35
CA LEU A 28 -1.90 2.96 7.02
C LEU A 28 -3.32 3.45 6.70
N LEU A 29 -4.24 3.31 7.65
CA LEU A 29 -5.60 3.85 7.52
C LEU A 29 -5.59 5.38 7.36
N ALA A 30 -4.77 6.10 8.13
CA ALA A 30 -4.64 7.56 8.02
C ALA A 30 -4.03 8.02 6.67
N LEU A 31 -3.23 7.17 6.03
CA LEU A 31 -2.71 7.37 4.67
C LEU A 31 -3.73 6.96 3.57
N GLY A 32 -4.91 6.49 3.98
CA GLY A 32 -5.98 6.03 3.10
C GLY A 32 -5.77 4.61 2.56
N CYS A 33 -4.82 3.84 3.10
CA CYS A 33 -4.67 2.42 2.75
C CYS A 33 -5.78 1.62 3.43
N VAL A 34 -6.94 1.56 2.79
CA VAL A 34 -8.11 0.77 3.20
C VAL A 34 -8.39 -0.33 2.19
N GLU A 35 -9.11 -1.36 2.62
CA GLU A 35 -9.58 -2.40 1.71
C GLU A 35 -10.43 -1.78 0.58
N GLY A 36 -10.18 -2.19 -0.65
CA GLY A 36 -10.77 -1.61 -1.86
C GLY A 36 -9.95 -0.48 -2.50
N CYS A 37 -8.92 0.07 -1.83
CA CYS A 37 -8.07 1.10 -2.44
C CYS A 37 -7.10 0.51 -3.46
N GLU A 38 -6.91 1.25 -4.55
CA GLU A 38 -5.93 0.96 -5.58
C GLU A 38 -4.60 1.67 -5.26
N LEU A 39 -3.53 0.89 -5.16
CA LEU A 39 -2.18 1.36 -4.96
C LEU A 39 -1.40 1.19 -6.25
N CYS A 40 -0.77 2.28 -6.70
CA CYS A 40 0.19 2.23 -7.81
C CYS A 40 1.61 2.29 -7.24
N ILE A 41 2.41 1.24 -7.43
CA ILE A 41 3.80 1.22 -6.98
C ILE A 41 4.62 2.07 -7.93
N LYS A 42 5.11 3.22 -7.45
CA LYS A 42 5.93 4.13 -8.26
C LYS A 42 7.41 3.88 -8.09
N GLN A 43 7.83 3.40 -6.91
CA GLN A 43 9.22 3.11 -6.65
C GLN A 43 9.35 2.04 -5.58
N LYS A 44 10.27 1.10 -5.83
CA LYS A 44 10.68 0.08 -4.87
C LYS A 44 12.14 0.37 -4.53
N GLY A 45 12.40 0.78 -3.29
CA GLY A 45 13.77 1.03 -2.84
C GLY A 45 14.58 -0.26 -2.91
N PHE A 46 15.63 -0.28 -3.72
CA PHE A 46 16.49 -1.46 -3.93
C PHE A 46 17.42 -1.74 -2.72
N PHE A 47 17.48 -0.82 -1.75
CA PHE A 47 18.40 -0.90 -0.61
C PHE A 47 17.82 -0.42 0.73
N SER A 48 16.57 0.04 0.73
CA SER A 48 15.87 0.48 1.94
C SER A 48 14.42 0.05 1.77
N TRP A 49 13.85 -0.52 2.83
CA TRP A 49 12.50 -1.08 2.93
C TRP A 49 11.43 0.03 2.86
N SER A 50 11.51 0.88 1.84
CA SER A 50 10.69 2.06 1.64
C SER A 50 10.03 1.92 0.29
N LEU A 51 8.73 1.58 0.32
CA LEU A 51 7.89 1.46 -0.85
C LEU A 51 7.12 2.78 -1.02
N TYR A 52 7.31 3.45 -2.15
CA TYR A 52 6.55 4.65 -2.48
C TYR A 52 5.38 4.25 -3.39
N PHE A 53 4.17 4.39 -2.87
CA PHE A 53 2.94 4.16 -3.61
C PHE A 53 2.08 5.41 -3.63
N ARG A 54 1.35 5.60 -4.73
CA ARG A 54 0.33 6.65 -4.82
C ARG A 54 -1.03 6.03 -4.59
N ASN A 55 -1.69 6.44 -3.52
CA ASN A 55 -3.09 6.10 -3.29
C ASN A 55 -3.95 7.00 -4.17
N LYS A 56 -4.70 6.40 -5.11
CA LYS A 56 -5.82 7.09 -5.73
C LYS A 56 -6.98 6.92 -4.76
N GLY A 57 -7.10 7.86 -3.82
CA GLY A 57 -8.20 7.87 -2.85
C GLY A 57 -9.53 7.63 -3.56
N ALA A 58 -10.37 6.77 -2.98
CA ALA A 58 -11.70 6.51 -3.49
C ALA A 58 -12.44 7.85 -3.62
N ALA A 59 -12.80 8.19 -4.86
CA ALA A 59 -13.71 9.29 -5.13
C ALA A 59 -15.04 8.95 -4.44
N HIS A 60 -15.37 9.73 -3.42
CA HIS A 60 -16.70 9.82 -2.85
C HIS A 60 -17.55 10.77 -3.71
#